data_AF-A0A7S3HHD3-F1
#
_entry.id   AF-A0A7S3HHD3-F1
#
_cell.length_a   1.000
_cell.length_b   1.000
_cell.length_c   1.000
_cell.angle_alpha   90.00
_cell.angle_beta   90.00
_cell.angle_gamma   90.00
#
_symmetry.space_group_name_H-M   'P 1'
#
loop_
_entity.id
_entity.type
_entity.pdbx_description
1 polymer ?
#
loop_
_entity_poly.entity_id
_entity_poly.type
_entity_poly.pdbx_seq_one_letter_code
_entity_poly.pdbx_strand_id
1 'polypeptide(L)'
;GAVLYMYLAVSTAGLATERCLEAFERLEHAARGAVLAAGGCLSHHHGIGKLRAPLLQESQSPELTAVLQGLKAAVDPSNILAARNGAWSPAALAAPRTAA
;
A
#
# COMPACT_ATOMS: atom_id res chain seq x y z
N GLY A 1 1.22 -22.44 -2.95
CA GLY A 1 1.68 -21.36 -2.04
C GLY A 1 1.06 -21.54 -0.67
N ALA A 2 1.38 -20.66 0.28
CA ALA A 2 0.81 -20.66 1.63
C ALA A 2 0.50 -19.22 2.07
N VAL A 3 -0.31 -19.08 3.12
CA VAL A 3 -0.61 -17.78 3.74
C VAL A 3 0.22 -17.65 5.00
N LEU A 4 1.04 -16.61 5.08
CA LEU A 4 1.77 -16.28 6.30
C LEU A 4 1.08 -15.10 6.96
N TYR A 5 0.74 -15.26 8.24
CA TYR A 5 0.22 -14.19 9.08
C TYR A 5 1.30 -13.78 10.07
N MET A 6 1.65 -12.50 10.06
CA MET A 6 2.74 -11.96 10.88
C MET A 6 2.16 -10.98 11.90
N TYR A 7 2.68 -11.05 13.13
CA TYR A 7 2.43 -10.05 14.16
C TYR A 7 3.68 -9.20 14.33
N LEU A 8 3.49 -7.87 14.35
CA LEU A 8 4.54 -6.90 14.62
C LEU A 8 4.15 -6.09 15.85
N ALA A 9 4.97 -6.18 16.89
CA ALA A 9 4.87 -5.35 18.08
C ALA A 9 6.27 -4.79 18.38
N VAL A 10 6.35 -3.51 18.71
CA VAL A 10 7.60 -2.83 19.01
C VAL A 10 7.42 -1.97 20.26
N SER A 11 8.41 -2.03 21.15
CA SER A 11 8.50 -1.09 22.27
C SER A 11 8.83 0.30 21.73
N THR A 12 8.12 1.30 22.21
CA THR A 12 8.38 2.71 21.91
C THR A 12 9.08 3.42 23.06
N ALA A 13 9.56 2.68 24.07
CA ALA A 13 10.31 3.25 25.18
C ALA A 13 11.54 4.02 24.69
N GLY A 14 11.71 5.25 25.17
CA GLY A 14 12.79 6.14 24.74
C GLY A 14 12.50 6.95 23.46
N LEU A 15 11.35 6.75 22.80
CA LEU A 15 10.89 7.64 21.73
C LEU A 15 9.96 8.73 22.28
N ALA A 16 10.04 9.92 21.69
CA ALA A 16 9.03 10.95 21.88
C ALA A 16 7.68 10.44 21.35
N THR A 17 6.58 10.73 22.05
CA THR A 17 5.24 10.19 21.74
C THR A 17 4.82 10.49 20.31
N GLU A 18 5.16 11.68 19.80
CA GLU A 18 4.84 12.15 18.45
C GLU A 18 5.56 11.33 17.36
N ARG A 19 6.68 10.67 17.71
CA ARG A 19 7.50 9.87 16.81
C ARG A 19 7.14 8.39 16.81
N CYS A 20 6.36 7.93 17.79
CA CYS A 20 6.00 6.52 17.95
C CYS A 20 5.21 5.99 16.74
N LEU A 21 4.19 6.73 16.30
CA LEU A 21 3.36 6.33 15.15
C LEU A 21 4.16 6.32 13.86
N GLU A 22 4.96 7.37 13.61
CA GLU A 22 5.83 7.44 12.43
C GLU A 22 6.85 6.30 12.39
N ALA A 23 7.42 5.92 13.54
CA ALA A 23 8.33 4.79 13.63
C ALA A 23 7.64 3.47 13.27
N PHE A 24 6.42 3.25 13.78
CA PHE A 24 5.61 2.08 13.43
C PHE A 24 5.25 2.05 11.94
N GLU A 25 4.80 3.17 11.38
CA GLU A 25 4.45 3.27 9.95
C GLU A 25 5.65 2.97 9.04
N ARG A 26 6.83 3.52 9.37
CA ARG A 26 8.07 3.24 8.64
C ARG A 26 8.44 1.76 8.72
N LEU A 27 8.28 1.15 9.90
CA LEU A 27 8.59 -0.27 10.11
C LEU A 27 7.61 -1.18 9.37
N GLU A 28 6.30 -0.90 9.38
CA GLU A 28 5.30 -1.67 8.61
C GLU A 28 5.56 -1.56 7.11
N HIS A 29 5.86 -0.36 6.63
CA HIS A 29 6.18 -0.12 5.22
C HIS A 29 7.44 -0.88 4.78
N ALA A 30 8.51 -0.81 5.58
CA ALA A 30 9.76 -1.54 5.33
C ALA A 30 9.55 -3.06 5.38
N ALA A 31 8.80 -3.56 6.36
CA ALA A 31 8.44 -4.97 6.44
C ALA A 31 7.66 -5.43 5.21
N ARG A 32 6.74 -4.60 4.68
CA ARG A 32 6.02 -4.90 3.45
C ARG A 32 6.94 -4.94 2.22
N GLY A 33 7.85 -3.98 2.11
CA GLY A 33 8.87 -3.98 1.04
C GLY A 33 9.73 -5.25 1.08
N ALA A 34 10.15 -5.69 2.26
CA ALA A 34 10.90 -6.94 2.43
C ALA A 34 10.09 -8.18 2.01
N VAL A 35 8.78 -8.23 2.30
CA VAL A 35 7.89 -9.31 1.83
C VAL A 35 7.84 -9.37 0.31
N LEU A 36 7.70 -8.22 -0.36
CA LEU A 36 7.69 -8.16 -1.84
C LEU A 36 9.03 -8.57 -2.43
N ALA A 37 10.15 -8.08 -1.89
CA ALA A 37 11.49 -8.43 -2.33
C ALA A 37 11.79 -9.94 -2.18
N ALA A 38 11.18 -10.60 -1.20
CA ALA A 38 11.26 -12.05 -1.01
C ALA A 38 10.30 -12.86 -1.91
N GLY A 39 9.57 -12.22 -2.83
CA GLY A 39 8.62 -12.86 -3.74
C GLY A 39 7.22 -13.07 -3.15
N GLY A 40 6.91 -12.47 -2.01
CA GLY A 40 5.57 -12.45 -1.43
C GLY A 40 4.61 -11.52 -2.17
N CYS A 41 3.31 -11.66 -1.93
CA CYS A 41 2.29 -10.74 -2.44
C CYS A 41 2.08 -9.54 -1.50
N LEU A 42 1.59 -8.42 -2.05
CA LEU A 42 1.31 -7.19 -1.29
C LEU A 42 0.27 -7.41 -0.19
N SER A 43 -0.73 -8.25 -0.45
CA SER A 43 -1.77 -8.61 0.51
C SER A 43 -2.45 -9.90 0.08
N HIS A 44 -2.70 -10.81 1.02
CA HIS A 44 -3.49 -12.01 0.74
C HIS A 44 -5.00 -11.73 0.79
N HIS A 45 -5.49 -11.13 1.89
CA HIS A 45 -6.93 -10.91 2.10
C HIS A 45 -7.28 -9.56 2.74
N HIS A 46 -6.33 -8.82 3.34
CA HIS A 46 -6.61 -7.50 3.93
C HIS A 46 -6.84 -6.40 2.87
N GLY A 47 -6.55 -6.69 1.60
CA GLY A 47 -6.63 -5.72 0.51
C GLY A 47 -5.54 -4.63 0.56
N ILE A 48 -5.72 -3.63 -0.30
CA ILE A 48 -4.74 -2.54 -0.51
C ILE A 48 -5.11 -1.28 0.29
N GLY A 49 -6.36 -0.82 0.16
CA GLY A 49 -6.81 0.43 0.78
C GLY A 49 -5.95 1.63 0.40
N LYS A 50 -5.83 2.62 1.28
CA LYS A 50 -4.83 3.69 1.16
C LYS A 50 -3.47 3.29 1.71
N LEU A 51 -3.46 2.43 2.73
CA LEU A 51 -2.26 2.02 3.46
C LEU A 51 -1.20 1.39 2.56
N ARG A 52 -1.59 0.48 1.66
CA ARG A 52 -0.65 -0.24 0.79
C ARG A 52 -0.59 0.31 -0.63
N ALA A 53 -1.39 1.33 -0.93
CA ALA A 53 -1.37 1.98 -2.24
C ALA A 53 0.03 2.48 -2.68
N PRO A 54 0.91 3.00 -1.79
CA PRO A 54 2.26 3.40 -2.18
C PRO A 54 3.12 2.28 -2.79
N LEU A 55 2.82 1.01 -2.46
CA LEU A 55 3.57 -0.16 -2.95
C LEU A 55 2.82 -0.92 -4.05
N LEU A 56 1.71 -0.38 -4.55
CA LEU A 56 0.87 -1.10 -5.52
C LEU A 56 1.61 -1.35 -6.83
N GLN A 57 2.39 -0.38 -7.29
CA GLN A 57 3.17 -0.45 -8.54
C GLN A 57 4.21 -1.58 -8.54
N GLU A 58 4.69 -2.00 -7.37
CA GLU A 58 5.62 -3.14 -7.22
C GLU A 58 4.95 -4.50 -7.51
N SER A 59 3.62 -4.54 -7.49
CA SER A 59 2.83 -5.79 -7.59
C SER A 59 1.82 -5.79 -8.74
N GLN A 60 1.51 -4.62 -9.29
CA GLN A 60 0.45 -4.43 -10.27
C GLN A 60 0.98 -3.67 -11.49
N SER A 61 0.69 -4.20 -12.67
CA SER A 61 1.12 -3.58 -13.93
C SER A 61 0.39 -2.25 -14.18
N PRO A 62 1.02 -1.31 -14.91
CA PRO A 62 0.37 -0.05 -15.29
C PRO A 62 -0.87 -0.27 -16.16
N GLU A 63 -0.92 -1.32 -16.98
CA GLU A 63 -2.08 -1.66 -17.82
C GLU A 63 -3.29 -2.07 -16.98
N LEU A 64 -3.10 -2.93 -15.96
CA LEU A 64 -4.19 -3.29 -15.04
C LEU A 64 -4.68 -2.05 -14.27
N THR A 65 -3.76 -1.15 -13.90
CA THR A 65 -4.12 0.12 -13.27
C THR A 65 -4.99 0.98 -14.18
N ALA A 66 -4.63 1.10 -15.46
CA ALA A 66 -5.42 1.84 -16.46
C ALA A 66 -6.81 1.22 -16.68
N VAL A 67 -6.90 -0.11 -16.75
CA VAL A 67 -8.19 -0.83 -16.87
C VAL A 67 -9.09 -0.53 -15.67
N LEU A 68 -8.58 -0.60 -14.44
CA LEU A 68 -9.36 -0.28 -13.25
C LEU A 68 -9.83 1.18 -13.25
N GLN A 69 -8.96 2.12 -13.64
CA GLN A 69 -9.31 3.52 -13.74
C GLN A 69 -10.43 3.78 -14.77
N GLY A 70 -10.34 3.15 -15.95
CA GLY A 70 -11.39 3.22 -16.97
C GLY A 70 -12.72 2.68 -16.46
N LEU A 71 -12.71 1.52 -15.78
CA LEU A 71 -13.91 0.94 -15.18
C LEU A 71 -14.56 1.89 -14.17
N LYS A 72 -13.76 2.49 -13.28
CA LYS A 72 -14.27 3.45 -12.28
C LYS A 72 -14.87 4.69 -12.94
N ALA A 73 -14.23 5.23 -13.97
CA ALA A 73 -14.74 6.39 -14.69
C ALA A 73 -16.06 6.10 -15.41
N ALA A 74 -16.23 4.88 -15.94
CA ALA A 74 -17.45 4.45 -16.60
C ALA A 74 -18.61 4.21 -15.61
N VAL A 75 -18.34 3.57 -14.47
CA VAL A 75 -19.37 3.18 -13.49
C VAL A 75 -19.74 4.32 -12.54
N ASP A 76 -18.79 5.19 -12.20
CA ASP A 76 -19.01 6.29 -11.26
C ASP A 76 -18.31 7.58 -11.76
N PRO A 77 -18.84 8.20 -12.84
CA PRO A 77 -18.24 9.35 -13.49
C PRO A 77 -18.22 10.62 -12.60
N SER A 78 -19.16 10.72 -11.66
CA SER A 78 -19.19 11.82 -10.68
C SER A 78 -18.35 11.53 -9.43
N ASN A 79 -17.68 10.37 -9.39
CA ASN A 79 -16.85 9.91 -8.28
C ASN A 79 -17.57 10.01 -6.92
N ILE A 80 -18.82 9.55 -6.83
CA ILE A 80 -19.59 9.48 -5.59
C ILE A 80 -18.91 8.53 -4.60
N LEU A 81 -18.38 7.40 -5.06
CA LEU A 81 -17.59 6.45 -4.27
C LEU A 81 -16.12 6.91 -4.17
N ALA A 82 -15.90 8.04 -3.49
CA ALA A 82 -14.66 8.83 -3.51
C ALA A 82 -13.56 8.41 -2.50
N ALA A 83 -13.54 7.16 -2.02
CA ALA A 83 -12.63 6.77 -0.94
C ALA A 83 -11.12 6.80 -1.28
N ARG A 84 -10.80 6.90 -2.59
CA ARG A 84 -9.43 6.95 -3.15
C ARG A 84 -8.53 5.79 -2.67
N ASN A 85 -9.08 4.58 -2.66
CA ASN A 85 -8.33 3.37 -2.27
C ASN A 85 -7.57 2.79 -3.48
N GLY A 86 -6.49 2.06 -3.26
CA GLY A 86 -5.79 1.29 -4.31
C GLY A 86 -5.33 2.16 -5.50
N ALA A 87 -5.69 1.72 -6.71
CA ALA A 87 -5.33 2.34 -7.99
C ALA A 87 -5.81 3.80 -8.19
N TRP A 88 -6.67 4.31 -7.30
CA TRP A 88 -7.16 5.68 -7.31
C TRP A 88 -6.59 6.54 -6.16
N SER A 89 -5.68 5.98 -5.36
CA SER A 89 -4.98 6.73 -4.31
C SER A 89 -3.90 7.63 -4.94
N PRO A 90 -3.73 8.88 -4.48
CA PRO A 90 -2.62 9.74 -4.92
C PRO A 90 -1.25 9.06 -4.79
N ALA A 91 -1.06 8.23 -3.76
CA ALA A 91 0.19 7.55 -3.52
C ALA A 91 0.47 6.42 -4.53
N ALA A 92 -0.57 5.79 -5.11
CA ALA A 92 -0.39 4.80 -6.18
C ALA A 92 -0.09 5.44 -7.55
N LEU A 93 -0.37 6.75 -7.68
CA LEU A 93 -0.19 7.52 -8.91
C LEU A 93 1.07 8.38 -8.89
N ALA A 94 1.76 8.46 -7.75
CA ALA A 94 3.05 9.11 -7.65
C ALA A 94 4.09 8.32 -8.46
N ALA A 95 5.07 9.02 -9.04
CA ALA A 95 6.20 8.36 -9.67
C ALA A 95 6.96 7.49 -8.64
N PRO A 96 7.53 6.35 -9.05
CA PRO A 96 8.26 5.47 -8.14
C PRO A 96 9.37 6.29 -7.47
N ARG A 97 9.41 6.23 -6.13
CA ARG A 97 10.50 6.85 -5.37
C ARG A 97 11.78 6.10 -5.70
N THR A 98 12.74 6.78 -6.32
CA THR A 98 14.10 6.25 -6.49
C THR A 98 14.63 5.83 -5.12
N ALA A 99 15.00 4.56 -4.96
CA ALA A 99 15.65 4.09 -3.76
C ALA A 99 16.93 4.91 -3.52
N ALA A 100 17.04 5.50 -2.32
CA ALA A 100 18.27 6.12 -1.82
C ALA A 100 19.07 5.09 -1.03
#